data_AF-A0A9E2R357-F1
#
_entry.id   AF-A0A9E2R357-F1
#
_cell.length_a   1.000
_cell.length_b   1.000
_cell.length_c   1.000
_cell.angle_alpha   90.00
_cell.angle_beta   90.00
_cell.angle_gamma   90.00
#
_symmetry.space_group_name_H-M   'P 1'
#
loop_
_entity.id
_entity.type
_entity.pdbx_description
1 polymer ?
#
loop_
_entity_poly.entity_id
_entity_poly.type
_entity_poly.pdbx_seq_one_letter_code
_entity_poly.pdbx_strand_id
1 'polypeptide(L)'
;MRLRVILLLSLGVNLALGAVLCFVATYPGPHGVALLPPKARPRGTNVPTKTQVVVRRQFFTWAEVESPDYPTYIANLRRIGCPEPTIRDIIVADVNQIFAKRRATEVVLPDQQWWRSEPDPAVVQAAADKVQALETERRALLTRLLGPGWETSGSNGDGSASAGVSLSGPVLGALSPDAKQAVQAINRRAQQRMRDYLAAQAKAGKPTDPAELARLRQQTRGELAKVLTPDQLEEYLLRYSSTASHLRAELRGMNVTPDEFRGLFRARDGLDAQIDLASGDDPAAAQRRRDLEQQRDDAVKQALGPDQYQLFQLNQDPVYRAAVATANQAGAPPDKVMPLYQLQQLTATERQRILDDDTLTDEERAGALELVQQDLAKSMQKLLGDEAYQRFQQQSATNQNTQTQSPPVPPALQEALEQSPPTPPASQ
;
A
#
# COMPACT_ATOMS: atom_id res chain seq x y z
N MET A 1 -14.31 43.92 -15.49
CA MET A 1 -13.49 44.90 -14.72
C MET A 1 -12.32 44.29 -13.94
N ARG A 2 -12.41 43.05 -13.42
CA ARG A 2 -11.39 42.45 -12.53
C ARG A 2 -10.04 42.08 -13.20
N LEU A 3 -10.04 41.72 -14.48
CA LEU A 3 -8.80 41.33 -15.19
C LEU A 3 -7.85 42.52 -15.44
N ARG A 4 -8.41 43.71 -15.71
CA ARG A 4 -7.63 44.93 -15.94
C ARG A 4 -6.96 45.42 -14.66
N VAL A 5 -7.60 45.22 -13.51
CA VAL A 5 -7.04 45.56 -12.19
C VAL A 5 -5.88 44.64 -11.84
N ILE A 6 -5.98 43.34 -12.13
CA ILE A 6 -4.90 42.36 -11.87
C ILE A 6 -3.67 42.66 -12.76
N LEU A 7 -3.89 43.01 -14.03
CA LEU A 7 -2.80 43.38 -14.94
C LEU A 7 -2.09 44.67 -14.51
N LEU A 8 -2.84 45.69 -14.07
CA LEU A 8 -2.25 46.93 -13.55
C LEU A 8 -1.50 46.71 -12.24
N LEU A 9 -1.99 45.82 -11.37
CA LEU A 9 -1.30 45.46 -10.13
C LEU A 9 0.02 44.72 -10.42
N SER A 10 0.00 43.77 -11.37
CA SER A 10 1.20 43.05 -11.79
C SER A 10 2.23 43.97 -12.43
N LEU A 11 1.80 44.93 -13.25
CA LEU A 11 2.69 45.91 -13.86
C LEU A 11 3.32 46.83 -12.79
N GLY A 12 2.54 47.27 -11.80
CA GLY A 12 3.04 48.07 -10.68
C GLY A 12 4.09 47.33 -9.83
N VAL A 13 3.85 46.05 -9.55
CA VAL A 13 4.79 45.20 -8.77
C VAL A 13 6.10 44.99 -9.53
N ASN A 14 6.05 44.77 -10.85
CA ASN A 14 7.26 44.59 -11.66
C ASN A 14 8.08 45.89 -11.77
N LEU A 15 7.42 47.06 -11.88
CA LEU A 15 8.10 48.35 -11.88
C LEU A 15 8.75 48.66 -10.53
N ALA A 16 8.08 48.32 -9.42
CA ALA A 16 8.66 48.46 -8.08
C ALA A 16 9.90 47.55 -7.90
N LEU A 17 9.84 46.32 -8.39
CA LEU A 17 10.99 45.40 -8.39
C LEU A 17 12.16 45.92 -9.24
N GLY A 18 11.89 46.48 -10.42
CA GLY A 18 12.90 47.11 -11.26
C GLY A 18 13.56 48.33 -10.61
N ALA A 19 12.77 49.16 -9.92
CA ALA A 19 13.28 50.33 -9.19
C ALA A 19 14.15 49.92 -7.98
N VAL A 20 13.75 48.88 -7.24
CA VAL A 20 14.55 48.34 -6.12
C VAL A 20 15.88 47.76 -6.63
N LEU A 21 15.87 47.06 -7.76
CA LEU A 21 17.09 46.52 -8.37
C LEU A 21 18.06 47.61 -8.83
N CYS A 22 17.55 48.69 -9.43
CA CYS A 22 18.37 49.85 -9.78
C CYS A 22 18.92 50.56 -8.54
N PHE A 23 18.10 50.69 -7.48
CA PHE A 23 18.51 51.33 -6.24
C PHE A 23 19.61 50.54 -5.53
N VAL A 24 19.48 49.20 -5.45
CA VAL A 24 20.51 48.30 -4.90
C VAL A 24 21.81 48.33 -5.71
N ALA A 25 21.72 48.46 -7.04
CA ALA A 25 22.90 48.57 -7.90
C ALA A 25 23.64 49.92 -7.78
N THR A 26 22.97 50.96 -7.26
CA THR A 26 23.57 52.30 -7.06
C THR A 26 24.12 52.55 -5.65
N TYR A 27 24.03 51.59 -4.72
CA TYR A 27 24.69 51.73 -3.42
C TYR A 27 26.19 51.45 -3.55
N PRO A 28 27.08 52.44 -3.34
CA PRO A 28 28.48 52.16 -3.13
C PRO A 28 28.62 51.37 -1.82
N GLY A 29 29.27 50.20 -1.91
CA GLY A 29 29.53 49.36 -0.75
C GLY A 29 30.29 50.10 0.35
N PRO A 30 30.14 49.69 1.62
CA PRO A 30 30.67 50.40 2.77
C PRO A 30 32.19 50.53 2.69
N HIS A 31 32.65 51.77 2.88
CA HIS A 31 34.04 52.17 2.93
C HIS A 31 34.86 51.22 3.83
N GLY A 32 35.93 50.67 3.26
CA GLY A 32 36.94 49.94 4.00
C GLY A 32 37.46 50.79 5.16
N VAL A 33 37.55 50.15 6.33
CA VAL A 33 38.10 50.68 7.57
C VAL A 33 39.44 51.37 7.30
N ALA A 34 39.55 52.62 7.76
CA ALA A 34 40.80 53.39 7.72
C ALA A 34 41.87 52.66 8.55
N LEU A 35 42.83 52.04 7.86
CA LEU A 35 44.06 51.54 8.46
C LEU A 35 44.94 52.73 8.84
N LEU A 36 45.22 52.86 10.14
CA LEU A 36 46.25 53.74 10.69
C LEU A 36 47.58 53.57 9.94
N PRO A 37 48.38 54.63 9.76
CA PRO A 37 49.64 54.53 9.03
C PRO A 37 50.63 53.62 9.78
N PRO A 38 51.37 52.75 9.08
CA PRO A 38 52.38 51.91 9.73
C PRO A 38 53.57 52.77 10.16
N LYS A 39 53.98 52.57 11.42
CA LYS A 39 55.22 53.07 12.01
C LYS A 39 56.40 52.62 11.14
N ALA A 40 57.20 53.57 10.66
CA ALA A 40 58.36 53.32 9.81
C ALA A 40 59.34 52.33 10.48
N ARG A 41 59.66 51.25 9.77
CA ARG A 41 60.81 50.38 10.03
C ARG A 41 61.85 50.55 8.91
N PRO A 42 63.14 50.32 9.22
CA PRO A 42 64.25 50.81 8.40
C PRO A 42 64.34 50.09 7.06
N ARG A 43 64.83 50.83 6.06
CA ARG A 43 65.07 50.41 4.68
C ARG A 43 66.08 49.26 4.64
N GLY A 44 65.57 48.03 4.52
CA GLY A 44 66.31 46.91 3.97
C GLY A 44 66.02 46.82 2.47
N THR A 45 67.06 46.87 1.65
CA THR A 45 67.03 46.64 0.20
C THR A 45 66.42 45.27 -0.10
N ASN A 46 65.19 45.24 -0.60
CA ASN A 46 64.56 44.04 -1.14
C ASN A 46 64.26 44.24 -2.63
N VAL A 47 64.86 43.37 -3.44
CA VAL A 47 64.63 43.20 -4.88
C VAL A 47 63.13 42.95 -5.12
N PRO A 48 62.49 43.56 -6.14
CA PRO A 48 61.07 43.37 -6.39
C PRO A 48 60.80 41.98 -6.96
N THR A 49 60.43 41.02 -6.11
CA THR A 49 59.85 39.75 -6.56
C THR A 49 58.44 40.02 -7.05
N LYS A 50 58.23 40.07 -8.38
CA LYS A 50 56.90 40.04 -8.99
C LYS A 50 56.25 38.68 -8.71
N THR A 51 55.34 38.63 -7.74
CA THR A 51 54.54 37.42 -7.50
C THR A 51 53.49 37.30 -8.60
N GLN A 52 53.72 36.37 -9.55
CA GLN A 52 52.77 36.03 -10.59
C GLN A 52 51.68 35.14 -9.99
N VAL A 53 50.52 35.71 -9.62
CA VAL A 53 49.37 34.93 -9.13
C VAL A 53 48.69 34.29 -10.33
N VAL A 54 49.03 33.04 -10.61
CA VAL A 54 48.33 32.20 -11.58
C VAL A 54 47.12 31.58 -10.87
N VAL A 55 45.92 32.11 -11.12
CA VAL A 55 44.66 31.47 -10.69
C VAL A 55 44.44 30.25 -11.57
N ARG A 56 44.97 29.09 -11.15
CA ARG A 56 44.57 27.81 -11.73
C ARG A 56 43.16 27.48 -11.24
N ARG A 57 42.14 27.68 -12.07
CA ARG A 57 40.85 27.04 -11.87
C ARG A 57 41.06 25.53 -12.05
N GLN A 58 41.26 24.81 -10.96
CA GLN A 58 41.17 23.36 -10.99
C GLN A 58 39.71 23.04 -11.33
N PHE A 59 39.48 22.55 -12.55
CA PHE A 59 38.16 22.08 -12.94
C PHE A 59 37.90 20.80 -12.16
N PHE A 60 37.18 20.91 -11.05
CA PHE A 60 36.67 19.74 -10.36
C PHE A 60 35.57 19.12 -11.22
N THR A 61 35.75 17.86 -11.61
CA THR A 61 34.70 17.06 -12.24
C THR A 61 34.37 15.88 -11.34
N TRP A 62 33.08 15.59 -11.15
CA TRP A 62 32.63 14.45 -10.34
C TRP A 62 33.16 13.11 -10.86
N ALA A 63 33.39 13.01 -12.17
CA ALA A 63 33.98 11.85 -12.81
C ALA A 63 35.42 11.54 -12.34
N GLU A 64 36.14 12.50 -11.74
CA GLU A 64 37.48 12.27 -11.16
C GLU A 64 37.41 11.69 -9.74
N VAL A 65 36.23 11.69 -9.11
CA VAL A 65 36.02 11.21 -7.74
C VAL A 65 35.22 9.91 -7.73
N GLU A 66 34.12 9.87 -8.48
CA GLU A 66 33.22 8.73 -8.58
C GLU A 66 33.93 7.54 -9.25
N SER A 67 33.88 6.38 -8.60
CA SER A 67 34.44 5.14 -9.12
C SER A 67 33.44 4.00 -8.89
N PRO A 68 33.29 3.05 -9.84
CA PRO A 68 32.49 1.84 -9.63
C PRO A 68 33.04 0.96 -8.50
N ASP A 69 34.33 1.09 -8.18
CA ASP A 69 34.97 0.40 -7.07
C ASP A 69 34.87 1.23 -5.79
N TYR A 70 34.06 0.78 -4.84
CA TYR A 70 33.78 1.50 -3.59
C TYR A 70 35.04 1.84 -2.76
N PRO A 71 36.03 0.95 -2.57
CA PRO A 71 37.29 1.31 -1.93
C PRO A 71 38.01 2.48 -2.60
N THR A 72 38.09 2.48 -3.93
CA THR A 72 38.68 3.58 -4.71
C THR A 72 37.85 4.87 -4.58
N TYR A 73 36.52 4.76 -4.60
CA TYR A 73 35.62 5.90 -4.44
C TYR A 73 35.78 6.56 -3.06
N ILE A 74 35.81 5.75 -1.98
CA ILE A 74 36.04 6.23 -0.61
C ILE A 74 37.41 6.91 -0.49
N ALA A 75 38.46 6.33 -1.08
CA ALA A 75 39.79 6.92 -1.09
C ALA A 75 39.82 8.28 -1.81
N ASN A 76 39.11 8.40 -2.94
CA ASN A 76 38.97 9.66 -3.67
C ASN A 76 38.23 10.72 -2.85
N LEU A 77 37.14 10.35 -2.16
CA LEU A 77 36.39 11.25 -1.27
C LEU A 77 37.25 11.74 -0.09
N ARG A 78 38.05 10.85 0.52
CA ARG A 78 39.00 11.26 1.56
C ARG A 78 40.09 12.18 1.03
N ARG A 79 40.61 11.91 -0.17
CA ARG A 79 41.67 12.71 -0.83
C ARG A 79 41.26 14.17 -1.05
N ILE A 80 39.98 14.43 -1.31
CA ILE A 80 39.45 15.79 -1.48
C ILE A 80 39.06 16.46 -0.16
N GLY A 81 39.28 15.80 0.98
CA GLY A 81 38.98 16.34 2.31
C GLY A 81 37.51 16.22 2.75
N CYS A 82 36.75 15.28 2.17
CA CYS A 82 35.37 15.05 2.59
C CYS A 82 35.32 14.54 4.05
N PRO A 83 34.47 15.10 4.92
CA PRO A 83 34.29 14.59 6.28
C PRO A 83 33.82 13.13 6.30
N GLU A 84 34.36 12.31 7.21
CA GLU A 84 34.01 10.88 7.30
C GLU A 84 32.50 10.59 7.47
N PRO A 85 31.72 11.41 8.22
CA PRO A 85 30.26 11.24 8.26
C PRO A 85 29.59 11.42 6.89
N THR A 86 30.06 12.40 6.10
CA THR A 86 29.52 12.66 4.76
C THR A 86 29.91 11.55 3.78
N ILE A 87 31.11 10.98 3.90
CA ILE A 87 31.51 9.81 3.12
C ILE A 87 30.60 8.63 3.43
N ARG A 88 30.31 8.37 4.71
CA ARG A 88 29.36 7.33 5.13
C ARG A 88 27.99 7.53 4.50
N ASP A 89 27.42 8.73 4.58
CA ASP A 89 26.09 9.03 4.02
C ASP A 89 26.03 8.78 2.51
N ILE A 90 27.05 9.21 1.76
CA ILE A 90 27.15 9.02 0.30
C ILE A 90 27.17 7.53 -0.03
N ILE A 91 28.02 6.75 0.64
CA ILE A 91 28.19 5.31 0.35
C ILE A 91 26.95 4.51 0.77
N VAL A 92 26.33 4.83 1.91
CA VAL A 92 25.08 4.19 2.35
C VAL A 92 23.97 4.45 1.34
N ALA A 93 23.81 5.70 0.88
CA ALA A 93 22.80 6.05 -0.11
C ALA A 93 22.99 5.31 -1.44
N ASP A 94 24.22 5.24 -1.95
CA ASP A 94 24.52 4.59 -3.23
C ASP A 94 24.32 3.07 -3.17
N VAL A 95 24.82 2.42 -2.12
CA VAL A 95 24.59 0.98 -1.89
C VAL A 95 23.10 0.69 -1.73
N ASN A 96 22.36 1.52 -0.99
CA ASN A 96 20.91 1.37 -0.87
C ASN A 96 20.22 1.47 -2.24
N GLN A 97 20.66 2.36 -3.13
CA GLN A 97 20.11 2.47 -4.47
C GLN A 97 20.36 1.21 -5.33
N ILE A 98 21.56 0.62 -5.25
CA ILE A 98 21.86 -0.65 -5.93
C ILE A 98 20.95 -1.77 -5.41
N PHE A 99 20.85 -1.93 -4.09
CA PHE A 99 20.02 -2.98 -3.50
C PHE A 99 18.52 -2.73 -3.70
N ALA A 100 18.07 -1.47 -3.79
CA ALA A 100 16.70 -1.15 -4.19
C ALA A 100 16.42 -1.58 -5.64
N LYS A 101 17.34 -1.35 -6.58
CA LYS A 101 17.23 -1.84 -7.97
C LYS A 101 17.24 -3.37 -8.04
N ARG A 102 18.14 -4.02 -7.29
CA ARG A 102 18.20 -5.48 -7.19
C ARG A 102 16.91 -6.06 -6.61
N ARG A 103 16.38 -5.49 -5.53
CA ARG A 103 15.07 -5.88 -4.97
C ARG A 103 13.96 -5.75 -6.00
N ALA A 104 13.90 -4.63 -6.73
CA ALA A 104 12.88 -4.41 -7.75
C ALA A 104 12.96 -5.40 -8.94
N THR A 105 14.12 -6.01 -9.19
CA THR A 105 14.37 -6.89 -10.35
C THR A 105 14.40 -8.37 -9.97
N GLU A 106 14.98 -8.71 -8.82
CA GLU A 106 15.22 -10.09 -8.38
C GLU A 106 14.12 -10.64 -7.47
N VAL A 107 13.29 -9.79 -6.86
CA VAL A 107 12.20 -10.24 -5.98
C VAL A 107 10.92 -10.35 -6.79
N VAL A 108 10.42 -11.58 -6.92
CA VAL A 108 9.06 -11.84 -7.41
C VAL A 108 8.11 -11.44 -6.30
N LEU A 109 7.57 -10.23 -6.39
CA LEU A 109 6.66 -9.71 -5.39
C LEU A 109 5.30 -10.43 -5.47
N PRO A 110 4.63 -10.67 -4.33
CA PRO A 110 3.26 -11.19 -4.32
C PRO A 110 2.26 -10.35 -5.13
N ASP A 111 2.54 -9.05 -5.31
CA ASP A 111 1.75 -8.13 -6.14
C ASP A 111 1.73 -8.51 -7.64
N GLN A 112 2.62 -9.39 -8.07
CA GLN A 112 2.65 -9.92 -9.43
C GLN A 112 1.55 -10.95 -9.68
N GLN A 113 1.04 -11.60 -8.63
CA GLN A 113 -0.15 -12.47 -8.70
C GLN A 113 -1.43 -11.66 -8.56
N TRP A 114 -1.52 -10.58 -9.32
CA TRP A 114 -2.61 -9.61 -9.25
C TRP A 114 -3.99 -10.20 -9.56
N TRP A 115 -4.12 -11.43 -10.05
CA TRP A 115 -5.41 -12.09 -10.27
C TRP A 115 -5.89 -12.91 -9.06
N ARG A 116 -5.06 -13.10 -8.02
CA ARG A 116 -5.41 -13.88 -6.83
C ARG A 116 -5.82 -12.97 -5.67
N SER A 117 -6.81 -13.41 -4.88
CA SER A 117 -7.15 -12.81 -3.58
C SER A 117 -6.03 -12.95 -2.56
N GLU A 118 -5.46 -14.15 -2.52
CA GLU A 118 -4.38 -14.52 -1.62
C GLU A 118 -3.22 -14.97 -2.48
N PRO A 119 -2.07 -14.29 -2.42
CA PRO A 119 -0.89 -14.75 -3.11
C PRO A 119 -0.48 -16.13 -2.60
N ASP A 120 0.09 -16.94 -3.48
CA ASP A 120 0.59 -18.26 -3.15
C ASP A 120 1.58 -18.16 -1.97
N PRO A 121 1.34 -18.89 -0.86
CA PRO A 121 2.22 -18.84 0.31
C PRO A 121 3.67 -19.19 -0.04
N ALA A 122 3.91 -20.05 -1.03
CA ALA A 122 5.26 -20.37 -1.49
C ALA A 122 5.95 -19.16 -2.14
N VAL A 123 5.20 -18.35 -2.92
CA VAL A 123 5.72 -17.12 -3.53
C VAL A 123 5.94 -16.04 -2.48
N VAL A 124 5.03 -15.91 -1.50
CA VAL A 124 5.22 -14.99 -0.37
C VAL A 124 6.48 -15.35 0.42
N GLN A 125 6.67 -16.63 0.73
CA GLN A 125 7.85 -17.10 1.46
C GLN A 125 9.13 -16.90 0.64
N ALA A 126 9.13 -17.29 -0.63
CA ALA A 126 10.30 -17.10 -1.51
C ALA A 126 10.67 -15.62 -1.67
N ALA A 127 9.67 -14.73 -1.76
CA ALA A 127 9.89 -13.29 -1.79
C ALA A 127 10.50 -12.79 -0.47
N ALA A 128 9.97 -13.25 0.67
CA ALA A 128 10.50 -12.90 1.99
C ALA A 128 11.95 -13.36 2.16
N ASP A 129 12.26 -14.62 1.81
CA ASP A 129 13.60 -15.19 1.88
C ASP A 129 14.59 -14.41 1.00
N LYS A 130 14.17 -14.07 -0.23
CA LYS A 130 15.01 -13.30 -1.16
C LYS A 130 15.26 -11.88 -0.67
N VAL A 131 14.25 -11.23 -0.08
CA VAL A 131 14.43 -9.90 0.54
C VAL A 131 15.40 -9.98 1.72
N GLN A 132 15.29 -11.00 2.58
CA GLN A 132 16.21 -11.20 3.70
C GLN A 132 17.64 -11.48 3.24
N ALA A 133 17.81 -12.28 2.19
CA ALA A 133 19.12 -12.54 1.59
C ALA A 133 19.77 -11.25 1.06
N LEU A 134 19.01 -10.43 0.31
CA LEU A 134 19.49 -9.15 -0.19
C LEU A 134 19.83 -8.16 0.93
N GLU A 135 19.05 -8.11 2.01
CA GLU A 135 19.39 -7.28 3.17
C GLU A 135 20.65 -7.76 3.89
N THR A 136 20.84 -9.08 4.00
CA THR A 136 22.05 -9.68 4.59
C THR A 136 23.28 -9.33 3.75
N GLU A 137 23.20 -9.47 2.42
CA GLU A 137 24.25 -9.05 1.49
C GLU A 137 24.56 -7.56 1.60
N ARG A 138 23.53 -6.71 1.67
CA ARG A 138 23.66 -5.25 1.81
C ARG A 138 24.39 -4.88 3.10
N ARG A 139 23.98 -5.46 4.23
CA ARG A 139 24.61 -5.24 5.54
C ARG A 139 26.06 -5.73 5.57
N ALA A 140 26.34 -6.89 4.96
CA ALA A 140 27.69 -7.42 4.85
C ALA A 140 28.59 -6.50 4.02
N LEU A 141 28.10 -5.97 2.89
CA LEU A 141 28.82 -5.02 2.06
C LEU A 141 29.10 -3.72 2.81
N LEU A 142 28.11 -3.11 3.46
CA LEU A 142 28.28 -1.87 4.21
C LEU A 142 29.23 -2.05 5.41
N THR A 143 29.12 -3.16 6.13
CA THR A 143 30.05 -3.49 7.22
C THR A 143 31.48 -3.65 6.70
N ARG A 144 31.67 -4.25 5.52
CA ARG A 144 32.99 -4.36 4.88
C ARG A 144 33.57 -3.01 4.45
N LEU A 145 32.73 -2.09 3.95
CA LEU A 145 33.17 -0.81 3.42
C LEU A 145 33.41 0.25 4.51
N LEU A 146 32.55 0.28 5.53
CA LEU A 146 32.48 1.37 6.51
C LEU A 146 32.80 0.92 7.95
N GLY A 147 32.94 -0.40 8.16
CA GLY A 147 33.20 -1.01 9.46
C GLY A 147 31.92 -1.31 10.26
N PRO A 148 32.06 -2.00 11.41
CA PRO A 148 30.95 -2.24 12.34
C PRO A 148 30.38 -0.92 12.88
N GLY A 149 29.05 -0.85 13.06
CA GLY A 149 28.40 0.35 13.61
C GLY A 149 28.17 1.48 12.59
N TRP A 150 28.23 1.20 11.28
CA TRP A 150 27.79 2.14 10.25
C TRP A 150 26.32 2.56 10.42
N GLU A 151 25.53 1.72 11.11
CA GLU A 151 24.10 1.91 11.43
C GLU A 151 23.85 3.03 12.46
N THR A 152 24.86 3.43 13.23
CA THR A 152 24.73 4.36 14.38
C THR A 152 24.59 5.83 13.99
N SER A 153 24.65 6.16 12.70
CA SER A 153 24.49 7.54 12.22
C SER A 153 23.40 7.61 11.16
N GLY A 154 22.22 8.09 11.57
CA GLY A 154 21.36 8.90 10.70
C GLY A 154 20.87 8.28 9.40
N SER A 155 20.36 7.05 9.41
CA SER A 155 19.36 6.64 8.42
C SER A 155 18.42 5.62 9.04
N ASN A 156 17.47 6.16 9.80
CA ASN A 156 16.22 5.44 10.06
C ASN A 156 15.57 5.17 8.71
N GLY A 157 15.66 3.90 8.30
CA GLY A 157 14.70 3.20 7.47
C GLY A 157 14.30 3.90 6.17
N ASP A 158 14.88 3.42 5.07
CA ASP A 158 14.13 3.34 3.81
C ASP A 158 13.06 2.22 3.95
N GLY A 159 12.19 2.42 4.93
CA GLY A 159 11.04 1.61 5.30
C GLY A 159 9.74 2.35 5.02
N SER A 160 9.79 3.48 4.30
CA SER A 160 8.60 3.99 3.64
C SER A 160 8.41 3.16 2.37
N ALA A 161 7.89 1.95 2.54
CA ALA A 161 7.00 1.39 1.54
C ALA A 161 5.90 2.43 1.36
N SER A 162 6.11 3.34 0.41
CA SER A 162 5.21 4.44 0.13
C SER A 162 3.83 3.82 -0.01
N ALA A 163 2.87 4.30 0.78
CA ALA A 163 1.45 3.92 0.72
C ALA A 163 0.79 4.40 -0.60
N GLY A 164 1.55 4.33 -1.70
CA GLY A 164 1.19 4.62 -3.06
C GLY A 164 1.07 3.34 -3.88
N VAL A 165 0.53 3.50 -5.07
CA VAL A 165 0.26 2.40 -6.00
C VAL A 165 1.57 1.86 -6.58
N SER A 166 1.81 0.54 -6.46
CA SER A 166 2.99 -0.14 -7.01
C SER A 166 2.92 -0.19 -8.54
N LEU A 167 3.75 0.58 -9.24
CA LEU A 167 3.81 0.55 -10.71
C LEU A 167 4.89 -0.44 -11.16
N SER A 168 4.64 -1.72 -10.88
CA SER A 168 5.54 -2.86 -11.13
C SER A 168 5.07 -3.73 -12.31
N GLY A 169 5.91 -4.68 -12.74
CA GLY A 169 5.58 -5.63 -13.81
C GLY A 169 5.87 -5.11 -15.23
N PRO A 170 5.61 -5.93 -16.26
CA PRO A 170 6.06 -5.66 -17.63
C PRO A 170 5.38 -4.45 -18.27
N VAL A 171 4.11 -4.17 -17.93
CA VAL A 171 3.33 -3.07 -18.53
C VAL A 171 3.49 -1.78 -17.71
N LEU A 172 3.18 -1.80 -16.41
CA LEU A 172 3.26 -0.60 -15.56
C LEU A 172 4.69 -0.23 -15.17
N GLY A 173 5.59 -1.21 -15.09
CA GLY A 173 7.01 -0.97 -14.84
C GLY A 173 7.73 -0.29 -16.00
N ALA A 174 7.26 -0.50 -17.24
CA ALA A 174 7.80 0.10 -18.46
C ALA A 174 7.31 1.54 -18.73
N LEU A 175 6.45 2.10 -17.87
CA LEU A 175 5.99 3.48 -17.99
C LEU A 175 7.15 4.48 -17.94
N SER A 176 7.06 5.55 -18.73
CA SER A 176 8.01 6.66 -18.66
C SER A 176 8.00 7.33 -17.29
N PRO A 177 9.10 8.01 -16.88
CA PRO A 177 9.14 8.74 -15.62
C PRO A 177 7.99 9.74 -15.46
N ASP A 178 7.69 10.49 -16.53
CA ASP A 178 6.60 11.47 -16.56
C ASP A 178 5.23 10.80 -16.37
N ALA A 179 4.99 9.66 -17.03
CA ALA A 179 3.75 8.91 -16.88
C ALA A 179 3.61 8.35 -15.45
N LYS A 180 4.68 7.82 -14.87
CA LYS A 180 4.69 7.34 -13.46
C LYS A 180 4.36 8.48 -12.50
N GLN A 181 4.99 9.63 -12.66
CA GLN A 181 4.73 10.81 -11.83
C GLN A 181 3.28 11.30 -12.00
N ALA A 182 2.75 11.31 -13.22
CA ALA A 182 1.37 11.70 -13.49
C ALA A 182 0.36 10.75 -12.82
N VAL A 183 0.56 9.43 -12.95
CA VAL A 183 -0.29 8.41 -12.29
C VAL A 183 -0.25 8.56 -10.77
N GLN A 184 0.94 8.73 -10.18
CA GLN A 184 1.08 8.95 -8.74
C GLN A 184 0.39 10.24 -8.27
N ALA A 185 0.45 11.31 -9.06
CA ALA A 185 -0.25 12.55 -8.76
C ALA A 185 -1.78 12.39 -8.84
N ILE A 186 -2.28 11.68 -9.86
CA ILE A 186 -3.71 11.35 -9.99
C ILE A 186 -4.19 10.54 -8.78
N ASN A 187 -3.43 9.52 -8.38
CA ASN A 187 -3.79 8.67 -7.23
C ASN A 187 -3.81 9.43 -5.91
N ARG A 188 -2.84 10.31 -5.67
CA ARG A 188 -2.86 11.17 -4.48
C ARG A 188 -4.10 12.07 -4.46
N ARG A 189 -4.45 12.69 -5.59
CA ARG A 189 -5.68 13.49 -5.69
C ARG A 189 -6.94 12.66 -5.49
N ALA A 190 -7.00 11.46 -6.07
CA ALA A 190 -8.13 10.55 -5.93
C ALA A 190 -8.34 10.11 -4.47
N GLN A 191 -7.26 9.71 -3.79
CA GLN A 191 -7.28 9.36 -2.36
C GLN A 191 -7.70 10.55 -1.51
N GLN A 192 -7.22 11.76 -1.81
CA GLN A 192 -7.63 12.96 -1.10
C GLN A 192 -9.13 13.24 -1.27
N ARG A 193 -9.63 13.22 -2.52
CA ARG A 193 -11.08 13.40 -2.80
C ARG A 193 -11.94 12.39 -2.04
N MET A 194 -11.50 11.13 -2.01
CA MET A 194 -12.19 10.07 -1.28
C MET A 194 -12.22 10.35 0.23
N ARG A 195 -11.05 10.70 0.82
CA ARG A 195 -10.95 11.04 2.24
C ARG A 195 -11.81 12.24 2.61
N ASP A 196 -11.78 13.30 1.79
CA ASP A 196 -12.56 14.52 2.01
C ASP A 196 -14.06 14.22 1.98
N TYR A 197 -14.52 13.40 1.04
CA TYR A 197 -15.91 12.96 0.95
C TYR A 197 -16.34 12.16 2.19
N LEU A 198 -15.55 11.14 2.57
CA LEU A 198 -15.85 10.31 3.73
C LEU A 198 -15.85 11.12 5.03
N ALA A 199 -14.88 12.02 5.20
CA ALA A 199 -14.81 12.92 6.35
C ALA A 199 -16.00 13.90 6.40
N ALA A 200 -16.44 14.42 5.26
CA ALA A 200 -17.62 15.28 5.17
C ALA A 200 -18.90 14.53 5.55
N GLN A 201 -19.08 13.30 5.07
CA GLN A 201 -20.24 12.47 5.43
C GLN A 201 -20.25 12.11 6.92
N ALA A 202 -19.09 11.72 7.47
CA ALA A 202 -18.94 11.42 8.89
C ALA A 202 -19.25 12.65 9.76
N LYS A 203 -18.73 13.83 9.40
CA LYS A 203 -19.02 15.09 10.11
C LYS A 203 -20.50 15.49 10.03
N ALA A 204 -21.17 15.15 8.92
CA ALA A 204 -22.59 15.40 8.72
C ALA A 204 -23.50 14.31 9.35
N GLY A 205 -22.93 13.23 9.90
CA GLY A 205 -23.69 12.09 10.42
C GLY A 205 -24.52 11.36 9.35
N LYS A 206 -24.11 11.45 8.08
CA LYS A 206 -24.83 10.89 6.94
C LYS A 206 -24.18 9.59 6.46
N PRO A 207 -24.96 8.62 5.97
CA PRO A 207 -24.40 7.45 5.31
C PRO A 207 -23.69 7.84 4.01
N THR A 208 -22.69 7.07 3.63
CA THR A 208 -22.00 7.23 2.35
C THR A 208 -22.93 6.82 1.19
N ASP A 209 -23.00 7.65 0.16
CA ASP A 209 -23.75 7.38 -1.07
C ASP A 209 -22.89 6.56 -2.05
N PRO A 210 -23.28 5.31 -2.37
CA PRO A 210 -22.55 4.47 -3.31
C PRO A 210 -22.41 5.09 -4.71
N ALA A 211 -23.40 5.86 -5.20
CA ALA A 211 -23.33 6.51 -6.51
C ALA A 211 -22.27 7.61 -6.54
N GLU A 212 -22.10 8.37 -5.46
CA GLU A 212 -21.03 9.37 -5.36
C GLU A 212 -19.65 8.72 -5.33
N LEU A 213 -19.49 7.61 -4.60
CA LEU A 213 -18.25 6.83 -4.61
C LEU A 213 -17.93 6.31 -6.02
N ALA A 214 -18.95 5.84 -6.75
CA ALA A 214 -18.81 5.39 -8.13
C ALA A 214 -18.38 6.54 -9.06
N ARG A 215 -18.97 7.73 -8.93
CA ARG A 215 -18.60 8.93 -9.70
C ARG A 215 -17.14 9.34 -9.45
N LEU A 216 -16.69 9.33 -8.20
CA LEU A 216 -15.29 9.64 -7.86
C LEU A 216 -14.30 8.63 -8.49
N ARG A 217 -14.67 7.34 -8.53
CA ARG A 217 -13.89 6.31 -9.22
C ARG A 217 -13.87 6.54 -10.73
N GLN A 218 -15.01 6.83 -11.35
CA GLN A 218 -15.11 7.10 -12.78
C GLN A 218 -14.31 8.36 -13.18
N GLN A 219 -14.35 9.41 -12.37
CA GLN A 219 -13.52 10.61 -12.56
C GLN A 219 -12.03 10.24 -12.57
N THR A 220 -11.60 9.43 -11.60
CA THR A 220 -10.20 8.99 -11.49
C THR A 220 -9.78 8.15 -12.70
N ARG A 221 -10.63 7.22 -13.14
CA ARG A 221 -10.41 6.45 -14.38
C ARG A 221 -10.28 7.35 -15.60
N GLY A 222 -11.13 8.38 -15.72
CA GLY A 222 -11.07 9.35 -16.81
C GLY A 222 -9.80 10.22 -16.79
N GLU A 223 -9.24 10.52 -15.62
CA GLU A 223 -7.92 11.17 -15.50
C GLU A 223 -6.78 10.23 -15.92
N LEU A 224 -6.83 8.97 -15.49
CA LEU A 224 -5.83 7.96 -15.84
C LEU A 224 -5.80 7.68 -17.34
N ALA A 225 -6.97 7.63 -17.99
CA ALA A 225 -7.10 7.41 -19.44
C ALA A 225 -6.44 8.52 -20.29
N LYS A 226 -6.14 9.69 -19.72
CA LYS A 226 -5.43 10.78 -20.42
C LYS A 226 -3.92 10.62 -20.40
N VAL A 227 -3.37 9.81 -19.48
CA VAL A 227 -1.93 9.65 -19.27
C VAL A 227 -1.45 8.23 -19.54
N LEU A 228 -2.36 7.26 -19.60
CA LEU A 228 -2.10 5.86 -19.91
C LEU A 228 -2.71 5.48 -21.25
N THR A 229 -2.03 4.59 -21.97
CA THR A 229 -2.62 3.88 -23.13
C THR A 229 -3.72 2.92 -22.66
N PRO A 230 -4.62 2.44 -23.56
CA PRO A 230 -5.67 1.48 -23.20
C PRO A 230 -5.14 0.23 -22.47
N ASP A 231 -4.05 -0.36 -22.96
CA ASP A 231 -3.45 -1.57 -22.35
C ASP A 231 -2.85 -1.29 -20.97
N GLN A 232 -2.21 -0.12 -20.81
CA GLN A 232 -1.67 0.30 -19.51
C GLN A 232 -2.78 0.62 -18.51
N LEU A 233 -3.88 1.23 -18.97
CA LEU A 233 -5.05 1.50 -18.14
C LEU A 233 -5.72 0.20 -17.71
N GLU A 234 -5.86 -0.77 -18.60
CA GLU A 234 -6.39 -2.09 -18.24
C GLU A 234 -5.53 -2.76 -17.18
N GLU A 235 -4.21 -2.86 -17.37
CA GLU A 235 -3.33 -3.46 -16.36
C GLU A 235 -3.43 -2.73 -15.01
N TYR A 236 -3.55 -1.40 -15.05
CA TYR A 236 -3.77 -0.60 -13.85
C TYR A 236 -5.09 -0.98 -13.15
N LEU A 237 -6.18 -1.09 -13.91
CA LEU A 237 -7.50 -1.41 -13.36
C LEU A 237 -7.58 -2.85 -12.86
N LEU A 238 -6.97 -3.80 -13.58
CA LEU A 238 -6.84 -5.19 -13.15
C LEU A 238 -6.17 -5.30 -11.78
N ARG A 239 -5.25 -4.39 -11.45
CA ARG A 239 -4.57 -4.34 -10.16
C ARG A 239 -5.37 -3.57 -9.09
N TYR A 240 -5.85 -2.39 -9.42
CA TYR A 240 -6.24 -1.38 -8.42
C TYR A 240 -7.72 -0.98 -8.43
N SER A 241 -8.54 -1.49 -9.36
CA SER A 241 -9.97 -1.16 -9.40
C SER A 241 -10.77 -1.87 -8.30
N SER A 242 -11.94 -1.32 -7.96
CA SER A 242 -12.91 -1.97 -7.09
C SER A 242 -13.45 -3.25 -7.71
N THR A 243 -13.77 -3.22 -9.01
CA THR A 243 -14.22 -4.39 -9.78
C THR A 243 -13.23 -5.55 -9.65
N ALA A 244 -11.94 -5.30 -9.89
CA ALA A 244 -10.92 -6.34 -9.75
C ALA A 244 -10.78 -6.83 -8.30
N SER A 245 -10.89 -5.92 -7.32
CA SER A 245 -10.84 -6.28 -5.90
C SER A 245 -12.02 -7.16 -5.48
N HIS A 246 -13.24 -6.84 -5.91
CA HIS A 246 -14.43 -7.67 -5.68
C HIS A 246 -14.32 -9.01 -6.40
N LEU A 247 -13.91 -9.00 -7.67
CA LEU A 247 -13.73 -10.22 -8.46
C LEU A 247 -12.73 -11.17 -7.81
N ARG A 248 -11.59 -10.67 -7.30
CA ARG A 248 -10.66 -11.51 -6.52
C ARG A 248 -11.35 -12.12 -5.31
N ALA A 249 -12.08 -11.32 -4.53
CA ALA A 249 -12.73 -11.76 -3.31
C ALA A 249 -13.74 -12.87 -3.58
N GLU A 250 -14.53 -12.74 -4.65
CA GLU A 250 -15.50 -13.75 -5.09
C GLU A 250 -14.83 -15.02 -5.63
N LEU A 251 -13.66 -14.89 -6.28
CA LEU A 251 -12.86 -16.01 -6.80
C LEU A 251 -11.89 -16.60 -5.76
N ARG A 252 -11.94 -16.16 -4.49
CA ARG A 252 -11.04 -16.67 -3.45
C ARG A 252 -11.18 -18.19 -3.33
N GLY A 253 -10.07 -18.91 -3.36
CA GLY A 253 -10.07 -20.38 -3.26
C GLY A 253 -10.33 -21.11 -4.58
N MET A 254 -10.68 -20.39 -5.66
CA MET A 254 -10.75 -20.95 -7.01
C MET A 254 -9.38 -20.87 -7.70
N ASN A 255 -9.07 -21.87 -8.53
CA ASN A 255 -7.83 -21.87 -9.30
C ASN A 255 -8.05 -21.22 -10.67
N VAL A 256 -8.11 -19.89 -10.70
CA VAL A 256 -8.28 -19.08 -11.92
C VAL A 256 -6.93 -18.65 -12.47
N THR A 257 -6.76 -18.74 -13.79
CA THR A 257 -5.57 -18.27 -14.51
C THR A 257 -5.59 -16.75 -14.72
N PRO A 258 -4.43 -16.10 -14.98
CA PRO A 258 -4.41 -14.66 -15.28
C PRO A 258 -5.31 -14.25 -16.45
N ASP A 259 -5.39 -15.10 -17.48
CA ASP A 259 -6.16 -14.80 -18.69
C ASP A 259 -7.65 -14.99 -18.48
N GLU A 260 -8.07 -16.02 -17.73
CA GLU A 260 -9.47 -16.18 -17.30
C GLU A 260 -9.91 -15.00 -16.44
N PHE A 261 -9.08 -14.58 -15.47
CA PHE A 261 -9.38 -13.42 -14.65
C PHE A 261 -9.48 -12.14 -15.49
N ARG A 262 -8.56 -11.92 -16.43
CA ARG A 262 -8.61 -10.77 -17.33
C ARG A 262 -9.87 -10.80 -18.20
N GLY A 263 -10.26 -11.97 -18.72
CA GLY A 263 -11.50 -12.16 -19.47
C GLY A 263 -12.74 -11.81 -18.64
N LEU A 264 -12.81 -12.32 -17.41
CA LEU A 264 -13.89 -12.00 -16.46
C LEU A 264 -13.97 -10.51 -16.14
N PHE A 265 -12.81 -9.90 -15.88
CA PHE A 265 -12.72 -8.47 -15.61
C PHE A 265 -13.26 -7.65 -16.79
N ARG A 266 -12.84 -7.95 -18.03
CA ARG A 266 -13.36 -7.27 -19.24
C ARG A 266 -14.86 -7.42 -19.41
N ALA A 267 -15.40 -8.59 -19.09
CA ALA A 267 -16.82 -8.89 -19.20
C ALA A 267 -17.66 -8.16 -18.13
N ARG A 268 -17.10 -7.93 -16.93
CA ARG A 268 -17.82 -7.34 -15.79
C ARG A 268 -17.62 -5.85 -15.59
N ASP A 269 -16.43 -5.31 -15.88
CA ASP A 269 -16.03 -3.97 -15.44
C ASP A 269 -17.01 -2.86 -15.87
N GLY A 270 -17.51 -2.94 -17.11
CA GLY A 270 -18.52 -1.99 -17.60
C GLY A 270 -19.91 -2.18 -16.97
N LEU A 271 -20.28 -3.42 -16.60
CA LEU A 271 -21.56 -3.73 -15.95
C LEU A 271 -21.52 -3.31 -14.49
N ASP A 272 -20.46 -3.68 -13.76
CA ASP A 272 -20.24 -3.34 -12.36
C ASP A 272 -20.22 -1.81 -12.16
N ALA A 273 -19.58 -1.06 -13.08
CA ALA A 273 -19.61 0.40 -13.05
C ALA A 273 -21.03 0.98 -13.23
N GLN A 274 -21.87 0.37 -14.06
CA GLN A 274 -23.25 0.80 -14.25
C GLN A 274 -24.14 0.42 -13.06
N ILE A 275 -23.92 -0.74 -12.45
CA ILE A 275 -24.62 -1.19 -11.23
C ILE A 275 -24.33 -0.22 -10.09
N ASP A 276 -23.06 0.10 -9.87
CA ASP A 276 -22.61 1.06 -8.85
C ASP A 276 -23.27 2.45 -9.04
N LEU A 277 -23.38 2.92 -10.29
CA LEU A 277 -24.01 4.20 -10.63
C LEU A 277 -25.54 4.17 -10.53
N ALA A 278 -26.16 3.01 -10.73
CA ALA A 278 -27.60 2.83 -10.67
C ALA A 278 -28.11 2.73 -9.22
N SER A 279 -27.43 3.35 -8.24
CA SER A 279 -27.84 3.35 -6.83
C SER A 279 -29.06 4.24 -6.57
N GLY A 280 -29.94 3.84 -5.64
CA GLY A 280 -31.15 4.58 -5.26
C GLY A 280 -32.36 3.68 -5.00
N ASP A 281 -33.33 4.19 -4.24
CA ASP A 281 -34.50 3.42 -3.79
C ASP A 281 -35.69 3.46 -4.75
N ASP A 282 -35.56 4.10 -5.92
CA ASP A 282 -36.65 4.16 -6.87
C ASP A 282 -36.85 2.82 -7.62
N PRO A 283 -38.11 2.43 -7.91
CA PRO A 283 -38.40 1.16 -8.57
C PRO A 283 -37.74 0.99 -9.96
N ALA A 284 -37.52 2.07 -10.70
CA ALA A 284 -36.91 2.00 -12.03
C ALA A 284 -35.40 1.77 -11.96
N ALA A 285 -34.70 2.39 -10.99
CA ALA A 285 -33.31 2.07 -10.70
C ALA A 285 -33.16 0.66 -10.16
N ALA A 286 -34.07 0.21 -9.29
CA ALA A 286 -34.06 -1.17 -8.79
C ALA A 286 -34.21 -2.20 -9.92
N GLN A 287 -35.13 -1.97 -10.87
CA GLN A 287 -35.28 -2.85 -12.04
C GLN A 287 -34.03 -2.83 -12.92
N ARG A 288 -33.48 -1.64 -13.22
CA ARG A 288 -32.26 -1.52 -14.02
C ARG A 288 -31.07 -2.25 -13.39
N ARG A 289 -30.93 -2.17 -12.06
CA ARG A 289 -29.89 -2.92 -11.32
C ARG A 289 -30.07 -4.43 -11.51
N ARG A 290 -31.28 -4.96 -11.33
CA ARG A 290 -31.57 -6.39 -11.53
C ARG A 290 -31.24 -6.86 -12.95
N ASP A 291 -31.59 -6.06 -13.96
CA ASP A 291 -31.30 -6.38 -15.36
C ASP A 291 -29.77 -6.39 -15.63
N LEU A 292 -29.02 -5.46 -15.03
CA LEU A 292 -27.55 -5.40 -15.12
C LEU A 292 -26.87 -6.54 -14.35
N GLU A 293 -27.40 -6.91 -13.18
CA GLU A 293 -26.93 -8.04 -12.38
C GLU A 293 -27.13 -9.35 -13.15
N GLN A 294 -28.28 -9.54 -13.80
CA GLN A 294 -28.52 -10.70 -14.65
C GLN A 294 -27.53 -10.77 -15.82
N GLN A 295 -27.30 -9.64 -16.50
CA GLN A 295 -26.30 -9.56 -17.58
C GLN A 295 -24.89 -9.90 -17.09
N ARG A 296 -24.53 -9.43 -15.89
CA ARG A 296 -23.24 -9.72 -15.26
C ARG A 296 -23.10 -11.20 -14.98
N ASP A 297 -24.13 -11.83 -14.42
CA ASP A 297 -24.11 -13.25 -14.08
C ASP A 297 -24.05 -14.13 -15.34
N ASP A 298 -24.76 -13.76 -16.40
CA ASP A 298 -24.68 -14.44 -17.70
C ASP A 298 -23.29 -14.31 -18.32
N ALA A 299 -22.67 -13.12 -18.23
CA ALA A 299 -21.32 -12.88 -18.69
C ALA A 299 -20.26 -13.69 -17.91
N VAL A 300 -20.42 -13.81 -16.59
CA VAL A 300 -19.57 -14.66 -15.74
C VAL A 300 -19.71 -16.13 -16.12
N LYS A 301 -20.95 -16.60 -16.31
CA LYS A 301 -21.23 -17.98 -16.73
C LYS A 301 -20.59 -18.30 -18.08
N GLN A 302 -20.66 -17.38 -19.04
CA GLN A 302 -20.02 -17.54 -20.35
C GLN A 302 -18.50 -17.57 -20.25
N ALA A 303 -17.89 -16.74 -19.40
CA ALA A 303 -16.44 -16.65 -19.25
C ALA A 303 -15.83 -17.84 -18.48
N LEU A 304 -16.52 -18.37 -17.47
CA LEU A 304 -16.04 -19.50 -16.66
C LEU A 304 -16.36 -20.87 -17.27
N GLY A 305 -17.45 -20.97 -18.04
CA GLY A 305 -18.02 -22.27 -18.43
C GLY A 305 -18.80 -22.93 -17.27
N PRO A 306 -19.53 -24.03 -17.55
CA PRO A 306 -20.53 -24.58 -16.64
C PRO A 306 -19.95 -25.06 -15.30
N ASP A 307 -18.83 -25.82 -15.33
CA ASP A 307 -18.28 -26.45 -14.13
C ASP A 307 -17.66 -25.42 -13.16
N GLN A 308 -16.87 -24.47 -13.69
CA GLN A 308 -16.29 -23.39 -12.90
C GLN A 308 -17.36 -22.40 -12.41
N TYR A 309 -18.43 -22.19 -13.19
CA TYR A 309 -19.55 -21.37 -12.76
C TYR A 309 -20.32 -22.00 -11.58
N GLN A 310 -20.50 -23.32 -11.58
CA GLN A 310 -21.09 -24.01 -10.43
C GLN A 310 -20.22 -23.88 -9.17
N LEU A 311 -18.90 -24.03 -9.30
CA LEU A 311 -17.97 -23.79 -8.20
C LEU A 311 -18.00 -22.33 -7.74
N PHE A 312 -18.09 -21.38 -8.67
CA PHE A 312 -18.24 -19.96 -8.37
C PHE A 312 -19.49 -19.68 -7.53
N GLN A 313 -20.64 -20.26 -7.90
CA GLN A 313 -21.88 -20.14 -7.12
C GLN A 313 -21.73 -20.73 -5.71
N LEU A 314 -21.15 -21.94 -5.59
CA LEU A 314 -20.87 -22.54 -4.29
C LEU A 314 -19.95 -21.66 -3.44
N ASN A 315 -18.94 -21.05 -4.06
CA ASN A 315 -17.99 -20.20 -3.35
C ASN A 315 -18.60 -18.91 -2.78
N GLN A 316 -19.78 -18.50 -3.26
CA GLN A 316 -20.54 -17.39 -2.69
C GLN A 316 -21.24 -17.78 -1.37
N ASP A 317 -21.52 -19.06 -1.14
CA ASP A 317 -22.12 -19.57 0.09
C ASP A 317 -21.11 -19.53 1.26
N PRO A 318 -21.40 -18.79 2.36
CA PRO A 318 -20.55 -18.78 3.55
C PRO A 318 -20.30 -20.17 4.15
N VAL A 319 -21.29 -21.07 4.08
CA VAL A 319 -21.19 -22.43 4.62
C VAL A 319 -20.22 -23.27 3.79
N TYR A 320 -20.22 -23.12 2.46
CA TYR A 320 -19.25 -23.79 1.60
C TYR A 320 -17.82 -23.31 1.88
N ARG A 321 -17.62 -22.00 2.03
CA ARG A 321 -16.30 -21.45 2.40
C ARG A 321 -15.83 -21.95 3.77
N ALA A 322 -16.73 -22.09 4.73
CA ALA A 322 -16.42 -22.67 6.03
C ALA A 322 -16.00 -24.14 5.91
N ALA A 323 -16.69 -24.94 5.10
CA ALA A 323 -16.33 -26.33 4.82
C ALA A 323 -14.96 -26.47 4.17
N VAL A 324 -14.62 -25.62 3.19
CA VAL A 324 -13.28 -25.57 2.57
C VAL A 324 -12.22 -25.24 3.63
N ALA A 325 -12.46 -24.23 4.48
CA ALA A 325 -11.53 -23.85 5.54
C ALA A 325 -11.32 -25.00 6.55
N THR A 326 -12.39 -25.69 6.95
CA THR A 326 -12.31 -26.87 7.82
C THR A 326 -11.50 -27.99 7.18
N ALA A 327 -11.73 -28.29 5.89
CA ALA A 327 -10.97 -29.32 5.18
C ALA A 327 -9.47 -28.97 5.13
N ASN A 328 -9.13 -27.71 4.82
CA ASN A 328 -7.75 -27.24 4.75
C ASN A 328 -7.05 -27.30 6.12
N GLN A 329 -7.73 -26.88 7.19
CA GLN A 329 -7.22 -26.94 8.56
C GLN A 329 -6.97 -28.39 9.03
N ALA A 330 -7.89 -29.29 8.70
CA ALA A 330 -7.76 -30.71 9.00
C ALA A 330 -6.68 -31.42 8.15
N GLY A 331 -6.21 -30.80 7.07
CA GLY A 331 -5.38 -31.45 6.05
C GLY A 331 -6.15 -32.56 5.32
N ALA A 332 -7.47 -32.41 5.19
CA ALA A 332 -8.35 -33.38 4.55
C ALA A 332 -8.31 -33.23 3.02
N PRO A 333 -8.51 -34.33 2.28
CA PRO A 333 -8.52 -34.28 0.83
C PRO A 333 -9.75 -33.52 0.27
N PRO A 334 -9.65 -32.93 -0.94
CA PRO A 334 -10.71 -32.08 -1.50
C PRO A 334 -12.08 -32.75 -1.65
N ASP A 335 -12.12 -34.07 -1.79
CA ASP A 335 -13.36 -34.86 -1.85
C ASP A 335 -14.18 -34.81 -0.54
N LYS A 336 -13.58 -34.37 0.57
CA LYS A 336 -14.26 -34.16 1.86
C LYS A 336 -14.99 -32.82 1.96
N VAL A 337 -14.71 -31.87 1.08
CA VAL A 337 -15.33 -30.53 1.12
C VAL A 337 -16.84 -30.60 0.95
N MET A 338 -17.34 -31.31 -0.08
CA MET A 338 -18.77 -31.40 -0.34
C MET A 338 -19.55 -32.10 0.78
N PRO A 339 -19.08 -33.24 1.33
CA PRO A 339 -19.71 -33.84 2.50
C PRO A 339 -19.68 -32.97 3.76
N LEU A 340 -18.58 -32.22 4.00
CA LEU A 340 -18.52 -31.25 5.10
C LEU A 340 -19.54 -30.12 4.90
N TYR A 341 -19.66 -29.61 3.68
CA TYR A 341 -20.62 -28.57 3.33
C TYR A 341 -22.06 -29.03 3.60
N GLN A 342 -22.42 -30.23 3.15
CA GLN A 342 -23.74 -30.81 3.41
C GLN A 342 -24.02 -30.99 4.91
N LEU A 343 -23.03 -31.48 5.66
CA LEU A 343 -23.14 -31.63 7.11
C LEU A 343 -23.38 -30.28 7.80
N GLN A 344 -22.57 -29.27 7.46
CA GLN A 344 -22.71 -27.93 8.04
C GLN A 344 -24.04 -27.26 7.66
N GLN A 345 -24.52 -27.47 6.43
CA GLN A 345 -25.81 -26.96 5.99
C GLN A 345 -26.95 -27.59 6.80
N LEU A 346 -26.96 -28.92 6.96
CA LEU A 346 -27.95 -29.62 7.77
C LEU A 346 -27.92 -29.16 9.23
N THR A 347 -26.73 -29.00 9.81
CA THR A 347 -26.58 -28.48 11.18
C THR A 347 -27.08 -27.04 11.31
N ALA A 348 -26.83 -26.18 10.31
CA ALA A 348 -27.32 -24.81 10.31
C ALA A 348 -28.85 -24.76 10.25
N THR A 349 -29.47 -25.58 9.42
CA THR A 349 -30.95 -25.70 9.33
C THR A 349 -31.54 -26.20 10.64
N GLU A 350 -30.97 -27.24 11.25
CA GLU A 350 -31.48 -27.78 12.52
C GLU A 350 -31.32 -26.80 13.67
N ARG A 351 -30.18 -26.11 13.72
CA ARG A 351 -29.94 -25.04 14.69
C ARG A 351 -30.98 -23.93 14.56
N GLN A 352 -31.27 -23.51 13.34
CA GLN A 352 -32.27 -22.48 13.08
C GLN A 352 -33.68 -22.95 13.50
N ARG A 353 -34.04 -24.21 13.21
CA ARG A 353 -35.29 -24.82 13.66
C ARG A 353 -35.47 -24.77 15.18
N ILE A 354 -34.41 -25.07 15.95
CA ILE A 354 -34.43 -25.03 17.42
C ILE A 354 -34.55 -23.60 17.95
N LEU A 355 -33.88 -22.63 17.30
CA LEU A 355 -33.94 -21.22 17.68
C LEU A 355 -35.33 -20.61 17.41
N ASP A 356 -35.96 -21.02 16.31
CA ASP A 356 -37.28 -20.53 15.88
C ASP A 356 -38.44 -21.29 16.55
N ASP A 357 -38.15 -22.29 17.38
CA ASP A 357 -39.17 -23.04 18.14
C ASP A 357 -39.55 -22.27 19.42
N ASP A 358 -40.74 -21.67 19.38
CA ASP A 358 -41.33 -20.92 20.49
C ASP A 358 -41.88 -21.81 21.61
N THR A 359 -41.90 -23.14 21.43
CA THR A 359 -42.38 -24.07 22.45
C THR A 359 -41.32 -24.50 23.45
N LEU A 360 -40.05 -24.22 23.16
CA LEU A 360 -38.90 -24.55 24.02
C LEU A 360 -38.60 -23.44 25.01
N THR A 361 -38.35 -23.81 26.26
CA THR A 361 -37.75 -22.90 27.24
C THR A 361 -36.29 -22.59 26.89
N ASP A 362 -35.72 -21.52 27.46
CA ASP A 362 -34.31 -21.16 27.22
C ASP A 362 -33.33 -22.28 27.63
N GLU A 363 -33.64 -23.02 28.69
CA GLU A 363 -32.83 -24.16 29.16
C GLU A 363 -32.93 -25.36 28.21
N GLU A 364 -34.13 -25.69 27.74
CA GLU A 364 -34.35 -26.77 26.76
C GLU A 364 -33.71 -26.43 25.41
N ARG A 365 -33.81 -25.16 24.98
CA ARG A 365 -33.16 -24.65 23.78
C ARG A 365 -31.64 -24.76 23.89
N ALA A 366 -31.05 -24.36 25.02
CA ALA A 366 -29.62 -24.52 25.25
C ALA A 366 -29.17 -25.99 25.21
N GLY A 367 -29.92 -26.90 25.85
CA GLY A 367 -29.65 -28.33 25.82
C GLY A 367 -29.75 -28.95 24.43
N ALA A 368 -30.76 -28.57 23.65
CA ALA A 368 -30.92 -29.03 22.27
C ALA A 368 -29.78 -28.54 21.35
N LEU A 369 -29.36 -27.27 21.51
CA LEU A 369 -28.22 -26.71 20.78
C LEU A 369 -26.90 -27.43 21.12
N GLU A 370 -26.70 -27.83 22.37
CA GLU A 370 -25.53 -28.59 22.81
C GLU A 370 -25.50 -30.00 22.16
N LEU A 371 -26.65 -30.68 22.10
CA LEU A 371 -26.76 -31.98 21.43
C LEU A 371 -26.42 -31.87 19.94
N VAL A 372 -26.93 -30.85 19.24
CA VAL A 372 -26.60 -30.58 17.84
C VAL A 372 -25.09 -30.34 17.64
N GLN A 373 -24.44 -29.63 18.57
CA GLN A 373 -22.99 -29.44 18.52
C GLN A 373 -22.22 -30.76 18.72
N GLN A 374 -22.65 -31.60 19.65
CA GLN A 374 -22.03 -32.91 19.88
C GLN A 374 -22.19 -33.84 18.67
N ASP A 375 -23.35 -33.83 18.02
CA ASP A 375 -23.62 -34.64 16.83
C ASP A 375 -22.84 -34.14 15.62
N LEU A 376 -22.67 -32.82 15.48
CA LEU A 376 -21.74 -32.24 14.50
C LEU A 376 -20.32 -32.72 14.75
N ALA A 377 -19.82 -32.66 15.99
CA ALA A 377 -18.47 -33.07 16.34
C ALA A 377 -18.20 -34.55 15.99
N LYS A 378 -19.12 -35.45 16.37
CA LYS A 378 -19.03 -36.89 16.02
C LYS A 378 -19.07 -37.12 14.52
N SER A 379 -19.95 -36.41 13.81
CA SER A 379 -20.09 -36.53 12.36
C SER A 379 -18.84 -36.03 11.63
N MET A 380 -18.26 -34.92 12.09
CA MET A 380 -16.99 -34.40 11.58
C MET A 380 -15.84 -35.37 11.82
N GLN A 381 -15.73 -35.95 13.02
CA GLN A 381 -14.71 -36.95 13.33
C GLN A 381 -14.82 -38.17 12.41
N LYS A 382 -16.03 -38.69 12.21
CA LYS A 382 -16.27 -39.82 11.29
C LYS A 382 -15.91 -39.49 9.85
N LEU A 383 -16.16 -38.25 9.42
CA LEU A 383 -15.97 -37.81 8.04
C LEU A 383 -14.51 -37.51 7.70
N LEU A 384 -13.80 -36.88 8.62
CA LEU A 384 -12.39 -36.48 8.49
C LEU A 384 -11.44 -37.63 8.84
N GLY A 385 -11.86 -38.52 9.75
CA GLY A 385 -10.98 -39.50 10.40
C GLY A 385 -10.29 -38.90 11.64
N ASP A 386 -9.84 -39.76 12.54
CA ASP A 386 -9.34 -39.36 13.86
C ASP A 386 -8.15 -38.41 13.79
N GLU A 387 -7.17 -38.68 12.92
CA GLU A 387 -5.96 -37.88 12.80
C GLU A 387 -6.26 -36.46 12.26
N ALA A 388 -7.04 -36.37 11.18
CA ALA A 388 -7.41 -35.09 10.59
C ALA A 388 -8.31 -34.26 11.53
N TYR A 389 -9.22 -34.92 12.26
CA TYR A 389 -10.05 -34.28 13.26
C TYR A 389 -9.24 -33.75 14.46
N GLN A 390 -8.25 -34.50 14.94
CA GLN A 390 -7.35 -34.04 16.00
C GLN A 390 -6.54 -32.81 15.56
N ARG A 391 -6.02 -32.78 14.32
CA ARG A 391 -5.34 -31.59 13.78
C ARG A 391 -6.25 -30.38 13.74
N PHE A 392 -7.49 -30.54 13.29
CA PHE A 392 -8.50 -29.48 13.29
C PHE A 392 -8.75 -28.92 14.71
N GLN A 393 -8.88 -29.78 15.72
CA GLN A 393 -9.05 -29.35 17.10
C GLN A 393 -7.84 -28.58 17.64
N GLN A 394 -6.62 -29.06 17.39
CA GLN A 394 -5.38 -28.40 17.85
C GLN A 394 -5.22 -26.99 17.25
N GLN A 395 -5.50 -26.83 15.96
CA GLN A 395 -5.44 -25.53 15.29
C GLN A 395 -6.54 -24.58 15.78
N SER A 396 -7.74 -25.10 16.01
CA SER A 396 -8.86 -24.31 16.54
C SER A 396 -8.55 -23.76 17.94
N ALA A 397 -7.96 -24.59 18.81
CA ALA A 397 -7.52 -24.16 20.15
C ALA A 397 -6.42 -23.09 20.09
N THR A 398 -5.47 -23.21 19.16
CA THR A 398 -4.38 -22.24 18.97
C THR A 398 -4.91 -20.88 18.52
N ASN A 399 -5.88 -20.86 17.60
CA ASN A 399 -6.48 -19.63 17.09
C ASN A 399 -7.30 -18.89 18.17
N GLN A 400 -8.00 -19.62 19.05
CA GLN A 400 -8.74 -19.03 20.18
C GLN A 400 -7.81 -18.41 21.23
N ASN A 401 -6.67 -19.05 21.53
CA ASN A 401 -5.68 -18.50 22.46
C ASN A 401 -4.97 -17.24 21.91
N THR A 402 -4.85 -17.12 20.58
CA THR A 402 -4.21 -15.95 19.94
C THR A 402 -5.16 -14.73 19.91
N GLN A 403 -6.48 -14.94 19.86
CA GLN A 403 -7.47 -13.86 19.97
C GLN A 403 -7.66 -13.34 21.40
N THR A 404 -7.36 -14.16 22.41
CA THR A 404 -7.41 -13.77 23.84
C THR A 404 -6.10 -13.16 24.34
N GLN A 405 -4.98 -13.30 23.62
CA GLN A 405 -3.72 -12.62 23.89
C GLN A 405 -3.54 -11.39 22.97
N SER A 406 -4.41 -10.40 23.12
CA SER A 406 -3.97 -9.03 22.80
C SER A 406 -2.85 -8.65 23.79
N PRO A 407 -1.74 -8.03 23.35
CA PRO A 407 -0.65 -7.68 24.26
C PRO A 407 -1.18 -6.82 25.41
N PRO A 408 -0.69 -7.00 26.65
CA PRO A 408 -1.05 -6.09 27.72
C PRO A 408 -0.68 -4.67 27.28
N VAL A 409 -1.66 -3.77 27.40
CA VAL A 409 -1.44 -2.33 27.29
C VAL A 409 -0.24 -1.99 28.18
N PRO A 410 0.80 -1.31 27.66
CA PRO A 410 1.95 -0.91 28.49
C PRO A 410 1.46 -0.18 29.74
N PRO A 411 2.04 -0.41 30.93
CA PRO A 411 1.63 0.23 32.18
C PRO A 411 1.51 1.76 32.09
N ALA A 412 2.25 2.37 31.16
CA ALA A 412 2.24 3.81 30.86
C ALA A 412 0.90 4.37 30.33
N LEU A 413 -0.07 3.53 29.95
CA LEU A 413 -1.42 3.97 29.53
C LEU A 413 -2.52 3.69 30.55
N GLN A 414 -2.24 2.90 31.60
CA GLN A 414 -3.17 2.75 32.74
C GLN A 414 -3.08 3.94 33.72
N GLU A 415 -1.89 4.49 33.93
CA GLU A 415 -1.70 5.71 34.76
C GLU A 415 -2.35 6.97 34.16
N ALA A 416 -2.61 7.01 32.84
CA ALA A 416 -3.23 8.15 32.18
C ALA A 416 -4.77 8.17 32.29
N LEU A 417 -5.40 7.07 32.71
CA LEU A 417 -6.85 6.98 32.93
C LEU A 417 -7.26 7.18 34.41
N GLU A 418 -6.33 7.03 35.36
CA GLU A 418 -6.59 7.27 36.79
C GLU A 418 -6.39 8.73 37.22
N GLN A 419 -5.89 9.61 36.34
CA GLN A 419 -5.64 11.03 36.67
C GLN A 419 -6.67 12.02 36.08
N SER A 420 -7.81 11.57 35.59
CA SER A 420 -8.91 12.49 35.23
C SER A 420 -9.64 12.98 36.49
N PRO A 421 -9.83 14.30 36.68
CA PRO A 421 -10.50 14.85 37.86
C PRO A 421 -12.02 14.52 37.85
N PRO A 422 -12.67 14.44 39.02
CA PRO A 422 -14.08 14.05 39.12
C PRO A 422 -15.01 15.12 38.53
N THR A 423 -15.94 14.66 37.69
CA THR A 423 -17.11 15.41 37.21
C THR A 423 -18.01 15.79 38.39
N PRO A 424 -18.55 17.03 38.47
CA PRO A 424 -19.44 17.42 39.56
C PRO A 424 -20.80 16.71 39.47
N PRO A 425 -21.50 16.49 40.60
CA PRO A 425 -22.80 15.83 40.62
C PRO A 425 -23.86 16.70 39.93
N ALA A 426 -24.68 16.07 39.09
CA ALA A 426 -25.88 16.67 38.55
C ALA A 426 -26.89 16.92 39.70
N SER A 427 -27.31 18.17 39.84
CA SER A 427 -28.45 18.56 40.66
C SER A 427 -29.76 18.00 40.07
N GLN A 428 -30.69 17.75 41.01
CA GLN A 428 -32.02 17.12 40.90
C GLN A 428 -32.86 17.48 39.68
#